data_AF-A0A7W6MXM7-F1
#
_entry.id   AF-A0A7W6MXM7-F1
#
_cell.length_a   1.000
_cell.length_b   1.000
_cell.length_c   1.000
_cell.angle_alpha   90.00
_cell.angle_beta   90.00
_cell.angle_gamma   90.00
#
_symmetry.space_group_name_H-M   'P 1'
#
loop_
_entity.id
_entity.type
_entity.pdbx_description
1 polymer ?
#
loop_
_entity_poly.entity_id
_entity_poly.type
_entity_poly.pdbx_seq_one_letter_code
_entity_poly.pdbx_strand_id
1 'polypeptide(L)'
;MNVIKRKKYFVGVFVLGFLLLASRLWGQDMNITSSSPEMALLMRSVNNPVNLNTGIVNVQVPLFSIQEGGLTLPIGINYQTTGIKLHDIATWVGLGWNLSAGGRISRIVKKRPDETGFCKSSSPDGAVASKLSSWTNSTYDSRESGDFDSEPDIFFYE
;
A
#
# COMPACT_ATOMS: atom_id res chain seq x y z
N MET A 1 -6.73 18.76 -62.41
CA MET A 1 -5.69 18.75 -61.34
C MET A 1 -6.25 18.79 -59.90
N ASN A 2 -7.48 19.28 -59.65
CA ASN A 2 -7.97 19.55 -58.27
C ASN A 2 -8.58 18.36 -57.51
N VAL A 3 -9.15 17.37 -58.21
CA VAL A 3 -9.86 16.24 -57.56
C VAL A 3 -8.88 15.28 -56.87
N ILE A 4 -7.74 14.99 -57.51
CA ILE A 4 -6.72 14.08 -56.95
C ILE A 4 -6.07 14.70 -55.71
N LYS A 5 -5.79 16.01 -55.72
CA LYS A 5 -5.27 16.73 -54.54
C LYS A 5 -6.29 16.69 -53.39
N ARG A 6 -7.57 16.97 -53.65
CA ARG A 6 -8.65 16.92 -52.64
C ARG A 6 -8.80 15.53 -52.00
N LYS A 7 -8.69 14.46 -52.80
CA LYS A 7 -8.77 13.07 -52.30
C LYS A 7 -7.58 12.70 -51.40
N LYS A 8 -6.37 13.18 -51.73
CA LYS A 8 -5.17 12.99 -50.89
C LYS A 8 -5.29 13.72 -49.54
N TYR A 9 -5.79 14.95 -49.52
CA TYR A 9 -6.05 15.67 -48.26
C TYR A 9 -7.11 14.98 -47.41
N PHE A 10 -8.20 14.51 -48.03
CA PHE A 10 -9.26 13.79 -47.30
C PHE A 10 -8.76 12.50 -46.66
N VAL A 11 -8.00 11.69 -47.40
CA VAL A 11 -7.37 10.47 -46.86
C VAL A 11 -6.36 10.81 -45.76
N GLY A 12 -5.58 11.88 -45.92
CA GLY A 12 -4.64 12.34 -44.90
C GLY A 12 -5.32 12.74 -43.60
N VAL A 13 -6.41 13.50 -43.66
CA VAL A 13 -7.21 13.90 -42.47
C VAL A 13 -7.86 12.69 -41.81
N PHE A 14 -8.35 11.72 -42.60
CA PHE A 14 -8.95 10.50 -42.07
C PHE A 14 -7.92 9.62 -41.33
N VAL A 15 -6.73 9.45 -41.92
CA VAL A 15 -5.63 8.68 -41.29
C VAL A 15 -5.12 9.37 -40.02
N LEU A 16 -5.01 10.70 -40.04
CA LEU A 16 -4.62 11.48 -38.86
C LEU A 16 -5.68 11.39 -37.75
N GLY A 17 -6.96 11.43 -38.09
CA GLY A 17 -8.07 11.25 -37.15
C GLY A 17 -8.08 9.85 -36.52
N PHE A 18 -7.79 8.82 -37.30
CA PHE A 18 -7.69 7.44 -36.80
C PHE A 18 -6.48 7.27 -35.85
N LEU A 19 -5.34 7.87 -36.17
CA LEU A 19 -4.15 7.87 -35.30
C LEU A 19 -4.38 8.59 -33.96
N LEU A 20 -5.16 9.67 -33.95
CA LEU A 20 -5.49 10.41 -32.72
C LEU A 20 -6.53 9.69 -31.85
N LEU A 21 -7.36 8.83 -32.42
CA LEU A 21 -8.30 7.98 -31.68
C LEU A 21 -7.64 6.72 -31.12
N ALA A 22 -6.62 6.19 -31.81
CA ALA A 22 -5.90 4.98 -31.40
C ALA A 22 -4.86 5.21 -30.28
N SER A 23 -4.51 6.44 -29.93
CA SER A 23 -3.46 6.76 -28.94
C SER A 23 -3.92 6.77 -27.47
N ARG A 24 -5.07 6.17 -27.15
CA ARG A 24 -5.51 5.99 -25.76
C ARG A 24 -4.76 4.81 -25.13
N LEU A 25 -3.58 5.08 -24.59
CA LEU A 25 -2.86 4.15 -23.73
C LEU A 25 -3.46 4.24 -22.32
N TRP A 26 -4.06 3.14 -21.86
CA TRP A 26 -4.44 2.98 -20.46
C TRP A 26 -3.17 2.60 -19.70
N GLY A 27 -2.62 3.55 -18.95
CA GLY A 27 -1.52 3.29 -18.02
C GLY A 27 -2.07 2.84 -16.67
N GLN A 28 -1.37 1.91 -16.02
CA GLN A 28 -1.64 1.59 -14.63
C GLN A 28 -1.07 2.74 -13.78
N ASP A 29 -1.92 3.47 -13.08
CA ASP A 29 -1.46 4.46 -12.10
C ASP A 29 -1.12 3.71 -10.81
N MET A 30 0.17 3.56 -10.52
CA MET A 30 0.59 3.04 -9.22
C MET A 30 0.49 4.16 -8.20
N ASN A 31 -0.62 4.21 -7.47
CA ASN A 31 -0.75 5.07 -6.31
C ASN A 31 0.14 4.54 -5.18
N ILE A 32 1.45 4.85 -5.25
CA ILE A 32 2.41 4.51 -4.20
C ILE A 32 2.26 5.54 -3.09
N THR A 33 1.48 5.20 -2.07
CA THR A 33 1.44 5.99 -0.84
C THR A 33 2.74 5.76 -0.07
N SER A 34 3.63 6.75 -0.02
CA SER A 34 4.79 6.70 0.88
C SER A 34 4.30 6.86 2.32
N SER A 35 4.56 5.85 3.15
CA SER A 35 4.30 5.94 4.59
C SER A 35 5.20 6.98 5.25
N SER A 36 4.81 7.49 6.42
CA SER A 36 5.68 8.35 7.23
C SER A 36 6.97 7.59 7.63
N PRO A 37 8.07 8.29 7.93
CA PRO A 37 9.31 7.66 8.39
C PRO A 37 9.12 6.78 9.62
N GLU A 38 8.31 7.22 10.58
CA GLU A 38 7.98 6.47 11.81
C GLU A 38 7.25 5.17 11.47
N MET A 39 6.28 5.24 10.55
CA MET A 39 5.53 4.07 10.12
C MET A 39 6.37 3.11 9.29
N ALA A 40 7.26 3.61 8.44
CA ALA A 40 8.20 2.79 7.68
C ALA A 40 9.11 1.97 8.60
N LEU A 41 9.62 2.58 9.69
CA LEU A 41 10.41 1.87 10.69
C LEU A 41 9.57 0.88 11.51
N LEU A 42 8.33 1.23 11.89
CA LEU A 42 7.44 0.30 12.59
C LEU A 42 7.16 -0.94 11.72
N MET A 43 6.74 -0.73 10.48
CA MET A 43 6.47 -1.83 9.53
C MET A 43 7.71 -2.72 9.34
N ARG A 44 8.91 -2.12 9.26
CA ARG A 44 10.17 -2.87 9.18
C ARG A 44 10.42 -3.73 10.42
N SER A 45 10.16 -3.21 11.62
CA SER A 45 10.31 -3.95 12.88
C SER A 45 9.29 -5.07 13.05
N VAL A 46 8.05 -4.89 12.57
CA VAL A 46 7.04 -5.94 12.56
C VAL A 46 7.40 -7.04 11.55
N ASN A 47 7.87 -6.67 10.36
CA ASN A 47 8.23 -7.64 9.32
C ASN A 47 9.54 -8.39 9.62
N ASN A 48 10.48 -7.74 10.31
CA ASN A 48 11.77 -8.31 10.66
C ASN A 48 11.87 -8.40 12.19
N PRO A 49 11.22 -9.41 12.81
CA PRO A 49 11.29 -9.59 14.24
C PRO A 49 12.73 -9.94 14.67
N VAL A 50 12.99 -9.72 15.95
CA VAL A 50 14.27 -10.01 16.59
C VAL A 50 14.60 -11.49 16.39
N ASN A 51 15.75 -11.73 15.78
CA ASN A 51 16.22 -13.09 15.53
C ASN A 51 17.75 -13.10 15.59
N LEU A 52 18.27 -13.66 16.70
CA LEU A 52 19.70 -13.73 16.99
C LEU A 52 20.48 -14.51 15.92
N ASN A 53 19.84 -15.48 15.25
CA ASN A 53 20.47 -16.26 14.18
C ASN A 53 20.68 -15.42 12.91
N THR A 54 19.85 -14.41 12.70
CA THR A 54 19.97 -13.44 11.59
C THR A 54 20.79 -12.20 11.96
N GLY A 55 21.26 -12.10 13.21
CA GLY A 55 21.96 -10.92 13.73
C GLY A 55 21.06 -9.71 14.01
N ILE A 56 19.73 -9.90 13.98
CA ILE A 56 18.76 -8.85 14.32
C ILE A 56 18.59 -8.87 15.84
N VAL A 57 18.99 -7.78 16.50
CA VAL A 57 18.90 -7.62 17.96
C VAL A 57 17.93 -6.51 18.32
N ASN A 58 17.24 -6.66 19.45
CA ASN A 58 16.39 -5.60 19.97
C ASN A 58 17.24 -4.62 20.76
N VAL A 59 17.33 -3.36 20.31
CA VAL A 59 17.96 -2.28 21.06
C VAL A 59 16.86 -1.32 21.51
N GLN A 60 16.49 -1.41 22.79
CA GLN A 60 15.48 -0.56 23.41
C GLN A 60 16.11 0.27 24.53
N VAL A 61 15.90 1.58 24.49
CA VAL A 61 16.28 2.52 25.55
C VAL A 61 14.99 3.03 26.20
N PRO A 62 14.69 2.61 27.45
CA PRO A 62 13.54 3.15 28.17
C PRO A 62 13.78 4.62 28.53
N LEU A 63 12.78 5.47 28.31
CA LEU A 63 12.85 6.90 28.64
C LEU A 63 12.03 7.22 29.89
N PHE A 64 10.78 6.76 29.91
CA PHE A 64 9.85 7.02 31.00
C PHE A 64 8.76 5.94 31.02
N SER A 65 8.03 5.81 32.13
CA SER A 65 6.86 4.94 32.20
C SER A 65 5.73 5.70 32.86
N ILE A 66 4.64 5.91 32.12
CA ILE A 66 3.43 6.53 32.67
C ILE A 66 2.69 5.45 33.45
N GLN A 67 2.43 5.72 34.72
CA GLN A 67 1.64 4.85 35.59
C GLN A 67 0.42 5.63 36.06
N GLU A 68 -0.77 5.17 35.66
CA GLU A 68 -2.04 5.73 36.09
C GLU A 68 -3.01 4.60 36.48
N GLY A 69 -3.36 4.53 37.75
CA GLY A 69 -4.17 3.44 38.29
C GLY A 69 -3.51 2.07 38.07
N GLY A 70 -4.15 1.21 37.28
CA GLY A 70 -3.65 -0.12 36.89
C GLY A 70 -2.99 -0.18 35.51
N LEU A 71 -2.84 0.96 34.82
CA LEU A 71 -2.24 1.03 33.49
C LEU A 71 -0.77 1.47 33.58
N THR A 72 0.11 0.69 32.96
CA THR A 72 1.54 1.02 32.80
C THR A 72 1.85 1.16 31.32
N LEU A 73 2.19 2.37 30.88
CA LEU A 73 2.60 2.67 29.51
C LEU A 73 4.09 2.99 29.47
N PRO A 74 4.96 2.04 29.07
CA PRO A 74 6.38 2.31 28.91
C PRO A 74 6.61 3.16 27.65
N ILE A 75 7.34 4.25 27.81
CA ILE A 75 7.81 5.13 26.75
C ILE A 75 9.30 4.88 26.57
N GLY A 76 9.71 4.53 25.35
CA GLY A 76 11.10 4.26 25.02
C GLY A 76 11.41 4.58 23.58
N ILE A 77 12.68 4.47 23.21
CA ILE A 77 13.11 4.51 21.81
C ILE A 77 13.71 3.15 21.45
N ASN A 78 13.38 2.67 20.27
CA ASN A 78 13.85 1.40 19.72
C ASN A 78 14.72 1.69 18.50
N TYR A 79 15.90 1.07 18.42
CA TYR A 79 16.77 1.14 17.26
C TYR A 79 16.64 -0.14 16.42
N GLN A 80 16.58 0.04 15.09
CA GLN A 80 16.40 -1.04 14.16
C GLN A 80 17.73 -1.48 13.54
N THR A 81 18.17 -2.70 13.88
CA THR A 81 19.51 -3.20 13.56
C THR A 81 19.64 -3.84 12.18
N THR A 82 18.60 -3.82 11.35
CA THR A 82 18.64 -4.31 9.96
C THR A 82 19.47 -3.42 9.01
N GLY A 83 20.16 -2.40 9.53
CA GLY A 83 20.91 -1.41 8.77
C GLY A 83 20.09 -0.21 8.30
N ILE A 84 20.80 0.81 7.82
CA ILE A 84 20.23 2.05 7.26
C ILE A 84 20.41 2.01 5.74
N LYS A 85 19.31 2.17 5.00
CA LYS A 85 19.31 2.24 3.53
C LYS A 85 19.52 3.68 3.07
N LEU A 86 19.99 3.85 1.82
CA LEU A 86 20.22 5.17 1.22
C LEU A 86 18.95 6.05 1.20
N HIS A 87 17.78 5.42 1.05
CA HIS A 87 16.50 6.09 1.01
C HIS A 87 15.76 6.07 2.36
N ASP A 88 16.41 5.66 3.45
CA ASP A 88 15.80 5.73 4.78
C ASP A 88 15.76 7.20 5.24
N ILE A 89 14.56 7.64 5.64
CA ILE A 89 14.33 8.97 6.18
C ILE A 89 14.39 8.89 7.71
N ALA A 90 15.02 9.88 8.34
CA ALA A 90 15.07 9.95 9.80
C ALA A 90 13.68 10.21 10.38
N THR A 91 13.36 9.56 11.50
CA THR A 91 12.19 9.95 12.30
C THR A 91 12.53 11.18 13.13
N TRP A 92 11.53 11.70 13.84
CA TRP A 92 11.74 12.78 14.79
C TRP A 92 12.69 12.44 15.97
N VAL A 93 12.96 11.16 16.26
CA VAL A 93 13.98 10.73 17.26
C VAL A 93 15.32 10.33 16.63
N GLY A 94 15.47 10.47 15.31
CA GLY A 94 16.72 10.20 14.59
C GLY A 94 16.64 9.04 13.60
N LEU A 95 17.71 8.89 12.82
CA LEU A 95 17.79 7.88 11.77
C LEU A 95 17.92 6.47 12.38
N GLY A 96 17.02 5.56 11.99
CA GLY A 96 16.97 4.20 12.51
C GLY A 96 16.38 4.05 13.90
N TRP A 97 16.02 5.16 14.56
CA TRP A 97 15.35 5.18 15.86
C TRP A 97 13.85 5.40 15.67
N ASN A 98 13.05 4.75 16.49
CA ASN A 98 11.61 4.95 16.55
C ASN A 98 11.18 5.12 18.01
N LEU A 99 10.43 6.18 18.34
CA LEU A 99 9.77 6.31 19.64
C LEU A 99 8.69 5.24 19.74
N SER A 100 8.67 4.45 20.79
CA SER A 100 7.53 3.63 21.16
C SER A 100 6.85 4.24 22.39
N ALA A 101 5.62 4.73 22.21
CA ALA A 101 4.78 5.28 23.29
C ALA A 101 3.32 4.82 23.17
N GLY A 102 3.04 3.79 22.35
CA GLY A 102 1.71 3.28 22.09
C GLY A 102 0.82 4.24 21.28
N GLY A 103 -0.43 3.82 21.06
CA GLY A 103 -1.46 4.65 20.45
C GLY A 103 -1.30 4.92 18.95
N ARG A 104 -0.46 4.15 18.25
CA ARG A 104 -0.25 4.28 16.80
C ARG A 104 -0.90 3.13 16.06
N ILE A 105 -1.72 3.47 15.06
CA ILE A 105 -2.35 2.53 14.14
C ILE A 105 -2.11 3.02 12.72
N SER A 106 -1.68 2.13 11.85
CA SER A 106 -1.52 2.38 10.42
C SER A 106 -2.10 1.25 9.62
N ARG A 107 -2.49 1.57 8.38
CA ARG A 107 -3.13 0.64 7.46
C ARG A 107 -2.46 0.72 6.10
N ILE A 108 -2.15 -0.44 5.53
CA ILE A 108 -1.86 -0.57 4.10
C ILE A 108 -3.13 -1.04 3.42
N VAL A 109 -3.70 -0.16 2.60
CA VAL A 109 -4.87 -0.49 1.79
C VAL A 109 -4.46 -1.36 0.60
N LYS A 110 -5.12 -2.51 0.43
CA LYS A 110 -4.96 -3.45 -0.68
C LYS A 110 -6.12 -3.26 -1.64
N LYS A 111 -5.87 -2.57 -2.75
CA LYS A 111 -6.87 -2.17 -3.77
C LYS A 111 -7.94 -1.21 -3.25
N ARG A 112 -8.82 -1.64 -2.35
CA ARG A 112 -9.92 -0.84 -1.80
C ARG A 112 -9.90 -0.93 -0.27
N PRO A 113 -10.37 0.11 0.45
CA PRO A 113 -10.57 -0.02 1.88
C PRO A 113 -11.54 -1.16 2.18
N ASP A 114 -11.16 -2.07 3.09
CA ASP A 114 -11.97 -3.17 3.63
C ASP A 114 -13.46 -2.82 3.80
N GLU A 115 -13.80 -1.65 4.34
CA GLU A 115 -15.19 -1.24 4.63
C GLU A 115 -16.05 -1.12 3.35
N THR A 116 -15.41 -0.98 2.20
CA THR A 116 -16.03 -0.86 0.87
C THR A 116 -15.73 -2.04 -0.05
N GLY A 117 -14.80 -2.92 0.33
CA GLY A 117 -14.37 -4.08 -0.43
C GLY A 117 -14.47 -5.36 0.39
N PHE A 118 -13.32 -5.84 0.89
CA PHE A 118 -13.19 -7.13 1.56
C PHE A 118 -14.20 -7.38 2.69
N CYS A 119 -14.44 -6.40 3.57
CA CYS A 119 -15.33 -6.47 4.74
C CYS A 119 -16.62 -5.64 4.61
N LYS A 120 -17.06 -5.28 3.40
CA LYS A 120 -18.25 -4.42 3.24
C LYS A 120 -19.51 -5.03 3.86
N SER A 121 -20.35 -4.18 4.46
CA SER A 121 -21.51 -4.60 5.26
C SER A 121 -22.55 -5.42 4.48
N SER A 122 -22.74 -5.12 3.19
CA SER A 122 -23.63 -5.86 2.30
C SER A 122 -22.84 -6.69 1.29
N SER A 123 -22.90 -8.03 1.42
CA SER A 123 -22.17 -8.99 0.58
C SER A 123 -20.65 -8.79 0.60
N PRO A 124 -19.96 -9.06 1.72
CA PRO A 124 -18.50 -8.90 1.82
C PRO A 124 -17.76 -9.63 0.71
N ASP A 125 -16.88 -8.94 -0.03
CA ASP A 125 -16.13 -9.57 -1.11
C ASP A 125 -15.17 -10.64 -0.58
N GLY A 126 -14.65 -10.48 0.64
CA GLY A 126 -13.84 -11.50 1.32
C GLY A 126 -14.62 -12.79 1.60
N ALA A 127 -15.91 -12.68 1.95
CA ALA A 127 -16.75 -13.86 2.17
C ALA A 127 -17.02 -14.62 0.85
N VAL A 128 -17.15 -13.91 -0.26
CA VAL A 128 -17.26 -14.49 -1.60
C VAL A 128 -15.92 -15.09 -2.03
N ALA A 129 -14.80 -14.40 -1.80
CA ALA A 129 -13.44 -14.85 -2.13
C ALA A 129 -13.05 -16.15 -1.40
N SER A 130 -13.57 -16.37 -0.19
CA SER A 130 -13.33 -17.59 0.59
C SER A 130 -13.94 -18.87 -0.02
N LYS A 131 -14.87 -18.74 -0.97
CA LYS A 131 -15.59 -19.87 -1.58
C LYS A 131 -15.02 -20.17 -2.95
N LEU A 132 -14.45 -21.36 -3.13
CA LEU A 132 -13.91 -21.79 -4.41
C LEU A 132 -14.94 -21.71 -5.56
N SER A 133 -16.22 -22.01 -5.29
CA SER A 133 -17.30 -21.93 -6.28
C SER A 133 -17.63 -20.52 -6.76
N SER A 134 -17.20 -19.49 -6.03
CA SER A 134 -17.39 -18.10 -6.41
C SER A 134 -16.30 -17.58 -7.37
N TRP A 135 -15.27 -18.38 -7.65
CA TRP A 135 -14.23 -18.05 -8.61
C TRP A 135 -14.62 -18.53 -10.01
N THR A 136 -15.16 -17.61 -10.81
CA THR A 136 -15.49 -17.78 -12.23
C THR A 136 -14.70 -16.78 -13.06
N ASN A 137 -14.69 -16.91 -14.39
CA ASN A 137 -14.01 -15.93 -15.25
C ASN A 137 -14.51 -14.50 -14.98
N SER A 138 -15.81 -14.33 -14.71
CA SER A 138 -16.36 -13.00 -14.42
C SER A 138 -15.87 -12.42 -13.09
N THR A 139 -15.69 -13.23 -12.04
CA THR A 139 -15.16 -12.71 -10.75
C THR A 139 -13.67 -12.48 -10.82
N TYR A 140 -12.94 -13.26 -11.62
CA TYR A 140 -11.56 -12.98 -11.96
C TYR A 140 -11.42 -11.64 -12.70
N ASP A 141 -12.22 -11.41 -13.74
CA ASP A 141 -12.21 -10.14 -14.48
C ASP A 141 -12.58 -8.96 -13.57
N SER A 142 -13.54 -9.14 -12.66
CA SER A 142 -13.93 -8.13 -11.67
C SER A 142 -12.81 -7.84 -10.65
N ARG A 143 -11.98 -8.84 -10.32
CA ARG A 143 -10.82 -8.67 -9.45
C ARG A 143 -9.75 -7.83 -10.12
N GLU A 144 -9.55 -8.04 -11.42
CA GLU A 144 -8.57 -7.31 -12.23
C GLU A 144 -9.04 -5.87 -12.54
N SER A 145 -10.35 -5.64 -12.73
CA SER A 145 -10.91 -4.30 -12.89
C SER A 145 -10.93 -3.48 -11.59
N GLY A 146 -10.75 -4.13 -10.44
CA GLY A 146 -10.78 -3.50 -9.12
C GLY A 146 -12.17 -3.37 -8.50
N ASP A 147 -13.18 -4.03 -9.07
CA ASP A 147 -14.55 -4.05 -8.56
C ASP A 147 -14.79 -5.16 -7.52
N PHE A 148 -13.98 -6.21 -7.54
CA PHE A 148 -13.99 -7.30 -6.57
C PHE A 148 -12.72 -7.31 -5.73
N ASP A 149 -12.87 -7.13 -4.42
CA ASP A 149 -11.77 -7.08 -3.48
C ASP A 149 -11.61 -8.38 -2.69
N SER A 150 -10.62 -9.19 -3.09
CA SER A 150 -10.36 -10.49 -2.50
C SER A 150 -9.35 -10.47 -1.35
N GLU A 151 -8.72 -9.33 -1.07
CA GLU A 151 -7.57 -9.23 -0.17
C GLU A 151 -7.87 -8.27 0.98
N PRO A 152 -7.69 -8.70 2.25
CA PRO A 152 -7.86 -7.79 3.37
C PRO A 152 -6.72 -6.77 3.44
N ASP A 153 -7.02 -5.62 4.04
CA ASP A 153 -6.01 -4.63 4.39
C ASP A 153 -5.11 -5.10 5.52
N ILE A 154 -3.89 -4.55 5.56
CA ILE A 154 -2.89 -4.90 6.56
C ILE A 154 -2.77 -3.77 7.57
N PHE A 155 -3.11 -4.06 8.83
CA PHE A 155 -3.00 -3.12 9.93
C PHE A 155 -1.71 -3.35 10.73
N PHE A 156 -1.04 -2.26 11.05
CA PHE A 156 0.14 -2.22 11.93
C PHE A 156 -0.22 -1.38 13.15
N TYR A 157 0.09 -1.91 14.32
CA TYR A 157 -0.17 -1.26 15.60
C TYR A 157 1.00 -1.50 16.56
N GLU A 158 1.10 -0.61 17.55
CA GLU A 158 1.98 -0.77 18.72
C GLU A 158 1.21 -1.20 19.96
#